data_AF-A0A4D6WXE1-F1
#
_entry.id   AF-A0A4D6WXE1-F1
#
_cell.length_a   1.000
_cell.length_b   1.000
_cell.length_c   1.000
_cell.angle_alpha   90.00
_cell.angle_beta   90.00
_cell.angle_gamma   90.00
#
_symmetry.space_group_name_H-M   'P 1'
#
loop_
_entity.id
_entity.type
_entity.pdbx_description
1 polymer ?
#
loop_
_entity_poly.entity_id
_entity_poly.type
_entity_poly.pdbx_seq_one_letter_code
_entity_poly.pdbx_strand_id
1 'polypeptide(L)'
;MSRSLIKGPYIEFQLFKKIEELNKKQKKETIKTWSRASTIIPNMIGHTIAVHNGKQHFPIFISDQMVGHKLGEFVPTRNFRSHIKSDRKTRK
;
A
#
# COMPACT_ATOMS: atom_id res chain seq x y z
N MET A 1 -7.00 -13.29 -4.05
CA MET A 1 -8.44 -13.58 -4.05
C MET A 1 -9.20 -12.38 -3.52
N SER A 2 -10.20 -11.94 -4.27
CA SER A 2 -11.11 -10.86 -3.87
C SER A 2 -12.07 -11.36 -2.77
N ARG A 3 -12.51 -10.45 -1.91
CA ARG A 3 -13.54 -10.74 -0.91
C ARG A 3 -14.90 -10.71 -1.60
N SER A 4 -15.88 -11.48 -1.11
CA SER A 4 -17.24 -11.47 -1.67
C SER A 4 -17.85 -10.06 -1.62
N LEU A 5 -18.52 -9.65 -2.70
CA LEU A 5 -19.11 -8.31 -2.86
C LEU A 5 -20.10 -7.96 -1.73
N ILE A 6 -20.89 -8.95 -1.27
CA ILE A 6 -21.88 -8.77 -0.20
C ILE A 6 -21.23 -8.34 1.13
N LYS A 7 -19.98 -8.76 1.38
CA LYS A 7 -19.27 -8.51 2.64
C LYS A 7 -18.50 -7.19 2.68
N GLY A 8 -18.46 -6.45 1.58
CA GLY A 8 -17.69 -5.21 1.45
C GLY A 8 -16.16 -5.41 1.46
N PRO A 9 -15.42 -4.31 1.22
CA PRO A 9 -13.96 -4.32 1.24
C PRO A 9 -13.44 -4.55 2.66
N TYR A 10 -12.31 -5.26 2.77
CA TYR A 10 -11.64 -5.45 4.05
C TYR A 10 -10.60 -4.37 4.27
N ILE A 11 -10.63 -3.78 5.47
CA ILE A 11 -9.60 -2.88 5.99
C ILE A 11 -9.37 -3.19 7.46
N GLU A 12 -8.12 -3.09 7.88
CA GLU A 12 -7.76 -3.11 9.28
C GLU A 12 -8.31 -1.90 10.04
N PHE A 13 -8.98 -2.16 11.15
CA PHE A 13 -9.58 -1.13 12.00
C PHE A 13 -8.60 -0.03 12.44
N GLN A 14 -7.36 -0.39 12.81
CA GLN A 14 -6.35 0.59 13.25
C GLN A 14 -5.94 1.53 12.12
N LEU A 15 -5.72 0.99 10.91
CA LEU A 15 -5.41 1.78 9.72
C LEU A 15 -6.55 2.73 9.40
N PHE A 16 -7.79 2.23 9.39
CA PHE A 16 -8.99 3.03 9.10
C PHE A 16 -9.15 4.20 10.08
N LYS A 17 -9.08 3.92 11.40
CA LYS A 17 -9.18 4.94 12.44
C LYS A 17 -8.14 6.05 12.27
N LYS A 18 -6.90 5.68 11.98
CA LYS A 18 -5.80 6.64 11.79
C LYS A 18 -6.02 7.55 10.59
N ILE A 19 -6.54 7.01 9.48
CA ILE A 19 -6.89 7.79 8.29
C ILE A 19 -8.06 8.73 8.58
N GLU A 20 -9.10 8.28 9.27
CA GLU A 20 -10.22 9.15 9.66
C GLU A 20 -9.76 10.32 10.54
N GLU A 21 -8.89 10.07 11.51
CA GLU A 21 -8.34 11.12 12.37
C GLU A 21 -7.51 12.14 11.58
N LEU A 22 -6.70 11.67 10.63
CA LEU A 22 -5.88 12.54 9.77
C LEU A 22 -6.75 13.36 8.80
N ASN A 23 -7.81 12.76 8.25
CA ASN A 23 -8.78 13.44 7.41
C ASN A 23 -9.52 14.54 8.19
N LYS A 24 -9.95 14.26 9.42
CA LYS A 24 -10.57 15.26 10.31
C LYS A 24 -9.62 16.43 10.60
N LYS A 25 -8.33 16.16 10.74
CA LYS A 25 -7.28 17.17 10.97
C LYS A 25 -6.77 17.83 9.69
N GLN A 26 -7.19 17.36 8.50
CA GLN A 26 -6.68 17.77 7.19
C GLN A 26 -5.14 17.70 7.07
N LYS A 27 -4.50 16.78 7.80
CA LYS A 27 -3.04 16.58 7.77
C LYS A 27 -2.68 15.38 6.89
N LYS A 28 -1.65 15.55 6.07
CA LYS A 28 -1.08 14.50 5.24
C LYS A 28 0.23 14.03 5.86
N GLU A 29 0.15 12.97 6.65
CA GLU A 29 1.30 12.35 7.31
C GLU A 29 1.59 10.98 6.70
N THR A 30 2.84 10.53 6.82
CA THR A 30 3.21 9.18 6.35
C THR A 30 2.74 8.13 7.36
N ILE A 31 1.82 7.26 6.94
CA ILE A 31 1.25 6.21 7.80
C ILE A 31 1.99 4.90 7.59
N LYS A 32 2.63 4.36 8.64
CA LYS A 32 3.21 3.01 8.59
C LYS A 32 2.12 1.96 8.79
N THR A 33 2.14 0.90 7.97
CA THR A 33 1.22 -0.23 8.09
C THR A 33 1.90 -1.56 7.78
N TRP A 34 1.49 -2.59 8.53
CA TRP A 34 1.78 -4.00 8.26
C TRP A 34 0.62 -4.69 7.52
N SER A 35 -0.55 -4.05 7.46
CA SER A 35 -1.76 -4.63 6.91
C SER A 35 -1.79 -4.55 5.38
N ARG A 36 -1.05 -5.46 4.74
CA ARG A 36 -1.01 -5.60 3.28
C ARG A 36 -2.32 -6.08 2.66
N ALA A 37 -3.19 -6.69 3.46
CA ALA A 37 -4.47 -7.24 3.02
C ALA A 37 -5.57 -6.18 2.87
N SER A 38 -5.36 -4.99 3.44
CA SER A 38 -6.30 -3.88 3.41
C SER A 38 -6.50 -3.35 1.99
N THR A 39 -7.76 -3.03 1.70
CA THR A 39 -8.20 -2.50 0.39
C THR A 39 -8.13 -0.98 0.43
N ILE A 40 -7.71 -0.37 -0.67
CA ILE A 40 -7.65 1.09 -0.79
C ILE A 40 -9.08 1.64 -0.96
N ILE A 41 -9.49 2.52 -0.05
CA ILE A 41 -10.78 3.23 -0.08
C ILE A 41 -10.54 4.69 -0.53
N PRO A 42 -11.52 5.36 -1.18
CA PRO A 42 -11.40 6.75 -1.59
C PRO A 42 -10.89 7.73 -0.51
N ASN A 43 -11.25 7.51 0.76
CA ASN A 43 -10.78 8.32 1.90
C ASN A 43 -9.25 8.30 2.11
N MET A 44 -8.53 7.38 1.46
CA MET A 44 -7.07 7.29 1.51
C MET A 44 -6.36 8.13 0.44
N ILE A 45 -7.09 8.69 -0.52
CA ILE A 45 -6.52 9.44 -1.63
C ILE A 45 -5.71 10.64 -1.12
N GLY A 46 -4.48 10.78 -1.63
CA GLY A 46 -3.58 11.85 -1.23
C GLY A 46 -2.79 11.60 0.05
N HIS A 47 -2.96 10.46 0.71
CA HIS A 47 -2.11 10.01 1.81
C HIS A 47 -0.92 9.19 1.32
N THR A 48 0.19 9.28 2.05
CA THR A 48 1.35 8.41 1.84
C THR A 48 1.32 7.29 2.85
N ILE A 49 1.20 6.05 2.37
CA ILE A 49 1.18 4.85 3.22
C ILE A 49 2.50 4.09 3.03
N ALA A 50 3.24 3.94 4.11
CA ALA A 50 4.45 3.13 4.18
C ALA A 50 4.08 1.68 4.50
N VAL A 51 4.07 0.84 3.47
CA VAL A 51 3.61 -0.55 3.54
C VAL A 51 4.80 -1.48 3.76
N HIS A 52 4.71 -2.37 4.76
CA HIS A 52 5.76 -3.34 5.05
C HIS A 52 5.90 -4.42 3.97
N ASN A 53 7.11 -4.68 3.50
CA ASN A 53 7.39 -5.70 2.47
C ASN A 53 7.95 -7.03 3.01
N GLY A 54 8.21 -7.11 4.31
CA GLY A 54 8.92 -8.24 4.95
C GLY A 54 10.30 -7.86 5.51
N LYS A 55 10.87 -6.74 5.07
CA LYS A 55 12.16 -6.21 5.54
C LYS A 55 12.06 -4.75 5.95
N GLN A 56 11.42 -3.92 5.13
CA GLN A 56 11.30 -2.48 5.35
C GLN A 56 9.92 -1.97 4.94
N HIS A 57 9.62 -0.73 5.31
CA HIS A 57 8.38 -0.05 4.90
C HIS A 57 8.66 0.78 3.65
N PHE A 58 7.93 0.50 2.57
CA PHE A 58 8.01 1.26 1.33
C PHE A 58 6.93 2.35 1.30
N PRO A 59 7.29 3.64 1.21
CA PRO A 59 6.32 4.73 1.12
C PRO A 59 5.66 4.73 -0.27
N ILE A 60 4.34 4.64 -0.30
CA ILE A 60 3.52 4.71 -1.51
C ILE A 60 2.56 5.88 -1.36
N PHE A 61 2.52 6.75 -2.37
CA PHE A 61 1.52 7.79 -2.46
C PHE A 61 0.27 7.23 -3.16
N ILE A 62 -0.91 7.41 -2.54
CA ILE A 62 -2.16 6.85 -3.05
C ILE A 62 -2.85 7.83 -4.01
N SER A 63 -2.99 7.40 -5.26
CA SER A 63 -3.79 8.07 -6.30
C SER A 63 -5.17 7.43 -6.45
N ASP A 64 -6.10 8.14 -7.08
CA ASP A 64 -7.47 7.66 -7.31
C ASP A 64 -7.55 6.35 -8.12
N GLN A 65 -6.66 6.19 -9.10
CA GLN A 65 -6.57 4.95 -9.90
C GLN A 65 -6.22 3.69 -9.09
N MET A 66 -5.76 3.84 -7.85
CA MET A 66 -5.42 2.71 -6.97
C MET A 66 -6.61 2.22 -6.13
N VAL A 67 -7.76 2.91 -6.17
CA VAL A 67 -8.94 2.53 -5.41
C VAL A 67 -9.43 1.14 -5.82
N GLY A 68 -9.78 0.31 -4.83
CA GLY A 68 -10.22 -1.08 -5.06
C GLY A 68 -9.11 -2.12 -5.07
N HIS A 69 -7.84 -1.70 -5.23
CA HIS A 69 -6.68 -2.58 -5.10
C HIS A 69 -6.30 -2.83 -3.64
N LYS A 70 -5.46 -3.84 -3.41
CA LYS A 70 -4.86 -4.09 -2.09
C LYS A 70 -3.52 -3.39 -1.95
N LEU A 71 -3.22 -2.89 -0.75
CA LEU A 71 -1.93 -2.24 -0.45
C LEU A 71 -0.73 -3.15 -0.75
N GLY A 72 -0.89 -4.46 -0.57
CA GLY A 72 0.16 -5.43 -0.85
C GLY A 72 0.55 -5.58 -2.32
N GLU A 73 -0.31 -5.18 -3.27
CA GLU A 73 -0.06 -5.30 -4.72
C GLU A 73 1.03 -4.34 -5.19
N PHE A 74 1.16 -3.19 -4.53
CA PHE A 74 2.11 -2.14 -4.88
C PHE A 74 3.50 -2.35 -4.28
N VAL A 75 3.70 -3.41 -3.49
CA VAL A 75 4.96 -3.68 -2.80
C VAL A 75 5.50 -5.06 -3.13
N PRO A 76 6.69 -5.16 -3.77
CA PRO A 76 7.32 -6.44 -4.03
C PRO A 76 7.86 -7.06 -2.72
N THR A 77 7.57 -8.34 -2.52
CA THR A 77 8.00 -9.10 -1.33
C THR A 77 9.32 -9.85 -1.52
N ARG A 78 9.63 -10.22 -2.76
CA ARG A 78 10.85 -10.94 -3.12
C ARG A 78 11.60 -10.11 -4.15
N ASN A 79 12.93 -10.09 -4.03
CA ASN A 79 13.77 -9.55 -5.09
C ASN A 79 13.90 -10.64 -6.16
N PHE A 80 13.10 -10.54 -7.23
CA PHE A 80 13.18 -11.46 -8.35
C PHE A 80 14.43 -11.16 -9.17
N ARG A 81 15.41 -12.06 -9.15
CA ARG A 81 16.56 -12.04 -10.04
C ARG A 81 16.20 -12.87 -11.27
N SER A 82 16.02 -12.23 -12.42
CA SER A 82 15.76 -12.94 -13.68
C SER A 82 16.91 -13.91 -14.00
N HIS A 83 16.59 -15.11 -14.48
CA HIS A 83 17.60 -16.08 -14.96
C HIS A 83 18.30 -15.59 -16.24
N ILE A 84 17.63 -14.74 -17.01
CA ILE A 84 18.23 -14.02 -18.13
C ILE A 84 19.28 -13.08 -17.53
N LYS A 85 20.55 -13.28 -17.91
CA LYS A 85 21.65 -12.34 -17.69
C LYS A 85 21.33 -11.07 -18.46
N SER A 86 20.46 -10.20 -17.92
CA SER A 86 20.40 -8.83 -18.41
C SER A 86 21.71 -8.18 -18.02
N ASP A 87 22.55 -7.90 -19.01
CA ASP A 87 23.82 -7.20 -18.86
C ASP A 87 23.52 -5.74 -18.46
N ARG A 88 23.13 -5.53 -17.21
CA ARG A 88 23.12 -4.20 -16.61
C ARG A 88 24.43 -4.04 -15.87
N LYS A 89 25.50 -3.84 -16.63
CA LYS A 89 26.68 -3.12 -16.14
C LYS A 89 26.23 -1.73 -15.72
N THR A 90 25.98 -1.55 -14.43
CA THR A 90 25.96 -0.21 -13.83
C THR A 90 27.38 0.34 -13.95
N ARG A 91 27.61 1.36 -14.79
CA ARG A 91 28.85 2.13 -14.72
C ARG A 91 28.86 2.81 -13.34
N LYS A 92 29.94 2.55 -12.60
CA LYS A 92 30.28 3.20 -11.34
C LYS A 92 30.37 4.71 -11.51
#